data_AF-Q6C5F8-F1
#
_entry.id   AF-Q6C5F8-F1
#
_cell.length_a   1.000
_cell.length_b   1.000
_cell.length_c   1.000
_cell.angle_alpha   90.00
_cell.angle_beta   90.00
_cell.angle_gamma   90.00
#
_symmetry.space_group_name_H-M   'P 1'
#
loop_
_entity.id
_entity.type
_entity.pdbx_description
1 polymer ?
#
loop_
_entity_poly.entity_id
_entity_poly.type
_entity_poly.pdbx_seq_one_letter_code
_entity_poly.pdbx_strand_id
1 'polypeptide(L)'
;MPASGEFTWQLTGNVAINTLFSAAFPVFTAIYAIRGLKQGAIETASKSEARLAKKLDIDAETLYENYSPLILIGYPIFAVNLQPLGTLALLWSRTTGLIDHLSDQQLENALSTWSKFSQVYTWATGGICVAALGIWSRRRQQRRSKQVTKKMPLLGAPEISLLLFSAIFLPVVSQPIEVFP
;
A
#
# COMPACT_ATOMS: atom_id res chain seq x y z
N MET A 1 -13.16 19.46 29.59
CA MET A 1 -13.08 18.02 29.26
C MET A 1 -14.06 17.78 28.12
N PRO A 2 -13.64 17.30 26.94
CA PRO A 2 -14.58 16.96 25.88
C PRO A 2 -15.59 15.95 26.43
N ALA A 3 -16.86 16.06 26.02
CA ALA A 3 -17.88 15.10 26.42
C ALA A 3 -17.40 13.69 26.02
N SER A 4 -17.50 12.71 26.92
CA SER A 4 -16.98 11.35 26.72
C SER A 4 -17.39 10.72 25.38
N GLY A 5 -18.55 11.11 24.83
CA GLY A 5 -18.99 10.71 23.49
C GLY A 5 -18.12 11.25 22.35
N GLU A 6 -17.66 12.49 22.40
CA GLU A 6 -16.87 13.11 21.32
C GLU A 6 -15.50 12.43 21.17
N PHE A 7 -14.86 12.10 22.29
CA PHE A 7 -13.60 11.36 22.32
C PHE A 7 -13.75 9.96 21.71
N THR A 8 -14.79 9.22 22.09
CA THR A 8 -15.05 7.87 21.54
C THR A 8 -15.34 7.90 20.04
N TRP A 9 -16.06 8.90 19.53
CA TRP A 9 -16.32 9.04 18.10
C TRP A 9 -15.05 9.34 17.31
N GLN A 10 -14.20 10.25 17.77
CA GLN A 10 -12.93 10.57 17.12
C GLN A 10 -11.99 9.36 17.12
N LEU A 11 -11.89 8.64 18.24
CA LEU A 11 -11.08 7.42 18.34
C LEU A 11 -11.58 6.32 17.39
N THR A 12 -12.89 6.10 17.34
CA THR A 12 -13.50 5.13 16.41
C THR A 12 -13.21 5.50 14.96
N GLY A 13 -13.35 6.79 14.61
CA GLY A 13 -13.01 7.29 13.27
C GLY A 13 -11.55 7.05 12.91
N ASN A 14 -10.62 7.31 13.84
CA ASN A 14 -9.19 7.08 13.62
C ASN A 14 -8.88 5.60 13.43
N VAL A 15 -9.43 4.71 14.25
CA VAL A 15 -9.27 3.25 14.07
C VAL A 15 -9.79 2.82 12.70
N ALA A 16 -10.98 3.29 12.30
CA ALA A 16 -11.58 2.95 11.02
C ALA A 16 -10.75 3.43 9.83
N ILE A 17 -10.27 4.68 9.84
CA ILE A 17 -9.45 5.25 8.75
C ILE A 17 -8.14 4.46 8.59
N ASN A 18 -7.42 4.23 9.70
CA ASN A 18 -6.15 3.50 9.66
C ASN A 18 -6.39 2.05 9.18
N THR A 19 -7.42 1.37 9.69
CA THR A 19 -7.76 0.00 9.28
C THR A 19 -8.12 -0.08 7.79
N LEU A 20 -9.00 0.82 7.33
CA LEU A 20 -9.46 0.84 5.94
C LEU A 20 -8.30 1.12 4.99
N PHE A 21 -7.44 2.08 5.31
CA PHE A 21 -6.29 2.38 4.48
C PHE A 21 -5.29 1.21 4.46
N SER A 22 -4.96 0.66 5.63
CA SER A 22 -4.06 -0.49 5.77
C SER A 22 -4.57 -1.72 5.01
N ALA A 23 -5.89 -1.93 4.94
CA ALA A 23 -6.49 -3.02 4.17
C ALA A 23 -6.56 -2.70 2.66
N ALA A 24 -6.94 -1.48 2.28
CA ALA A 24 -7.21 -1.12 0.90
C ALA A 24 -5.94 -0.99 0.06
N PHE A 25 -4.86 -0.43 0.61
CA PHE A 25 -3.64 -0.17 -0.16
C PHE A 25 -2.98 -1.44 -0.73
N PRO A 26 -2.76 -2.53 0.04
CA PRO A 26 -2.20 -3.77 -0.49
C PRO A 26 -3.11 -4.41 -1.56
N VAL A 27 -4.43 -4.36 -1.35
CA VAL A 27 -5.43 -4.90 -2.30
C VAL A 27 -5.41 -4.12 -3.60
N PHE A 28 -5.41 -2.78 -3.54
CA PHE A 28 -5.31 -1.92 -4.71
C PHE A 28 -4.02 -2.19 -5.49
N THR A 29 -2.90 -2.30 -4.79
CA THR A 29 -1.58 -2.59 -5.38
C THR A 29 -1.56 -3.98 -6.04
N ALA A 30 -2.16 -4.99 -5.42
CA ALA A 30 -2.30 -6.32 -6.01
C ALA A 30 -3.20 -6.32 -7.26
N ILE A 31 -4.33 -5.62 -7.24
CA ILE A 31 -5.20 -5.46 -8.42
C ILE A 31 -4.42 -4.77 -9.56
N TYR A 32 -3.66 -3.73 -9.25
CA TYR A 32 -2.81 -3.05 -10.21
C TYR A 32 -1.74 -3.99 -10.80
N ALA A 33 -1.11 -4.83 -9.99
CA ALA A 33 -0.17 -5.86 -10.46
C ALA A 33 -0.86 -6.87 -11.41
N ILE A 34 -2.03 -7.39 -11.02
CA ILE A 34 -2.80 -8.36 -11.82
C ILE A 34 -3.19 -7.78 -13.18
N ARG A 35 -3.59 -6.50 -13.23
CA ARG A 35 -3.85 -5.81 -14.50
C ARG A 35 -2.63 -5.82 -15.41
N GLY A 36 -1.45 -5.54 -14.85
CA GLY A 36 -0.17 -5.58 -15.55
C GLY A 36 0.26 -6.98 -16.02
N LEU A 37 -0.31 -8.07 -15.48
CA LEU A 37 -0.02 -9.44 -15.92
C LEU A 37 -0.88 -9.92 -17.11
N LYS A 38 -2.02 -9.27 -17.39
CA LYS A 38 -2.93 -9.71 -18.46
C LYS A 38 -2.23 -9.74 -19.82
N GLN A 39 -2.24 -10.87 -20.52
CA GLN A 39 -1.70 -10.96 -21.88
C GLN A 39 -2.73 -10.36 -22.87
N GLY A 40 -2.42 -9.22 -23.49
CA GLY A 40 -3.31 -8.56 -24.45
C GLY A 40 -3.42 -7.05 -24.24
N ALA A 41 -4.35 -6.42 -24.95
CA ALA A 41 -4.66 -5.01 -24.76
C ALA A 41 -5.21 -4.78 -23.35
N ILE A 42 -4.70 -3.75 -22.67
CA ILE A 42 -5.25 -3.35 -21.39
C ILE A 42 -6.45 -2.44 -21.63
N GLU A 43 -7.54 -2.71 -20.93
CA GLU A 43 -8.72 -1.85 -20.90
C GLU A 43 -8.75 -1.00 -19.63
N THR A 44 -9.32 0.19 -19.74
CA THR A 44 -9.65 1.04 -18.59
C THR A 44 -10.73 0.36 -17.77
N ALA A 45 -10.57 0.30 -16.45
CA ALA A 45 -11.53 -0.35 -15.57
C ALA A 45 -12.80 0.48 -15.31
N SER A 46 -12.79 1.77 -15.64
CA SER A 46 -13.93 2.65 -15.43
C SER A 46 -14.13 3.70 -16.53
N LYS A 47 -15.35 4.22 -16.62
CA LYS A 47 -15.67 5.37 -17.49
C LYS A 47 -14.82 6.60 -17.15
N SER A 48 -14.45 6.78 -15.89
CA SER A 48 -13.61 7.90 -15.44
C SER A 48 -12.17 7.75 -15.92
N GLU A 49 -11.59 6.55 -15.83
CA GLU A 49 -10.27 6.25 -16.39
C GLU A 49 -10.26 6.39 -17.92
N ALA A 50 -11.32 5.93 -18.60
CA ALA A 50 -11.48 6.10 -20.04
C ALA A 50 -11.55 7.58 -20.45
N ARG A 51 -12.31 8.40 -19.70
CA ARG A 51 -12.37 9.85 -19.90
C ARG A 51 -11.02 10.51 -19.66
N LEU A 52 -10.28 10.07 -18.64
CA LEU A 52 -8.97 10.62 -18.31
C LEU A 52 -7.93 10.27 -19.39
N ALA A 53 -7.88 9.01 -19.83
CA ALA A 53 -7.02 8.56 -20.93
C ALA A 53 -7.30 9.37 -22.21
N LYS A 54 -8.58 9.53 -22.56
CA LYS A 54 -9.00 10.36 -23.70
C LYS A 54 -8.62 11.83 -23.55
N LYS A 55 -8.77 12.41 -22.35
CA LYS A 55 -8.41 13.82 -22.06
C LYS A 55 -6.91 14.05 -22.19
N LEU A 56 -6.11 13.05 -21.83
CA LEU A 56 -4.64 13.11 -21.88
C LEU A 56 -4.06 12.63 -23.23
N ASP A 57 -4.90 12.18 -24.17
CA ASP A 57 -4.50 11.57 -25.45
C ASP A 57 -3.47 10.43 -25.28
N ILE A 58 -3.73 9.55 -24.30
CA ILE A 58 -2.91 8.36 -24.01
C ILE A 58 -3.72 7.08 -24.06
N ASP A 59 -3.05 5.96 -24.30
CA ASP A 59 -3.64 4.63 -24.17
C ASP A 59 -3.79 4.22 -22.69
N ALA A 60 -4.60 3.18 -22.44
CA ALA A 60 -4.84 2.66 -21.10
C ALA A 60 -3.55 2.18 -20.43
N GLU A 61 -2.62 1.60 -21.19
CA GLU A 61 -1.37 1.07 -20.66
C GLU A 61 -0.47 2.20 -20.14
N THR A 62 -0.32 3.28 -20.89
CA THR A 62 0.41 4.48 -20.46
C THR A 62 -0.30 5.21 -19.31
N LEU A 63 -1.64 5.20 -19.25
CA LEU A 63 -2.36 5.70 -18.08
C LEU A 63 -1.96 4.93 -16.81
N TYR A 64 -1.95 3.59 -16.87
CA TYR A 64 -1.56 2.78 -15.73
C TYR A 64 -0.08 2.88 -15.39
N GLU A 65 0.82 2.98 -16.37
CA GLU A 65 2.24 3.27 -16.10
C GLU A 65 2.39 4.53 -15.23
N ASN A 66 1.60 5.57 -15.50
CA ASN A 66 1.57 6.82 -14.73
C ASN A 66 0.90 6.69 -13.36
N TYR A 67 0.29 5.56 -13.01
CA TYR A 67 -0.17 5.25 -11.65
C TYR A 67 0.94 4.66 -10.77
N SER A 68 2.08 4.24 -11.34
CA SER A 68 3.21 3.70 -10.59
C SER A 68 3.70 4.60 -9.43
N PRO A 69 3.76 5.94 -9.58
CA PRO A 69 4.12 6.83 -8.46
C PRO A 69 3.17 6.77 -7.26
N LEU A 70 1.90 6.34 -7.46
CA LEU A 70 0.96 6.16 -6.36
C LEU A 70 1.37 5.02 -5.42
N ILE A 71 2.07 3.99 -5.93
CA ILE A 71 2.63 2.93 -5.09
C ILE A 71 3.80 3.47 -4.27
N LEU A 72 4.68 4.25 -4.91
CA LEU A 72 5.83 4.88 -4.25
C LEU A 72 5.40 5.76 -3.08
N ILE A 73 4.35 6.58 -3.27
CA ILE A 73 3.84 7.49 -2.24
C ILE A 73 2.92 6.76 -1.25
N GLY A 74 2.12 5.81 -1.74
CA GLY A 74 1.12 5.11 -0.94
C GLY A 74 1.72 4.18 0.11
N TYR A 75 2.86 3.56 -0.15
CA TYR A 75 3.48 2.64 0.80
C TYR A 75 3.99 3.32 2.08
N PRO A 76 4.72 4.45 2.03
CA PRO A 76 5.04 5.22 3.24
C PRO A 76 3.81 5.59 4.05
N ILE A 77 2.73 6.05 3.39
CA ILE A 77 1.47 6.39 4.05
C ILE A 77 0.88 5.14 4.72
N PHE A 78 0.92 4.00 4.04
CA PHE A 78 0.45 2.72 4.58
C PHE A 78 1.21 2.33 5.84
N ALA A 79 2.54 2.41 5.80
CA ALA A 79 3.39 2.06 6.95
C ALA A 79 3.07 2.97 8.16
N VAL A 80 2.90 4.28 7.93
CA VAL A 80 2.54 5.24 8.98
C VAL A 80 1.16 4.97 9.57
N ASN A 81 0.18 4.56 8.76
CA ASN A 81 -1.17 4.25 9.26
C ASN A 81 -1.24 2.88 9.97
N LEU A 82 -0.38 1.94 9.57
CA LEU A 82 -0.36 0.60 10.18
C LEU A 82 0.25 0.63 11.58
N GLN A 83 1.34 1.36 11.79
CA GLN A 83 2.07 1.35 13.07
C GLN A 83 1.19 1.66 14.31
N PRO A 84 0.40 2.76 14.35
CA PRO A 84 -0.39 3.10 15.54
C PRO A 84 -1.62 2.21 15.73
N LEU A 85 -1.99 1.39 14.75
CA LEU A 85 -3.27 0.70 14.74
C LEU A 85 -3.45 -0.26 15.92
N GLY A 86 -2.38 -0.93 16.38
CA GLY A 86 -2.46 -1.82 17.56
C GLY A 86 -2.78 -1.05 18.85
N THR A 87 -2.06 0.05 19.09
CA THR A 87 -2.34 0.92 20.25
C THR A 87 -3.73 1.53 20.17
N LEU A 88 -4.13 2.00 18.99
CA LEU A 88 -5.47 2.57 18.78
C LEU A 88 -6.57 1.52 18.97
N ALA A 89 -6.38 0.29 18.47
CA ALA A 89 -7.33 -0.80 18.61
C ALA A 89 -7.49 -1.23 20.08
N LEU A 90 -6.40 -1.30 20.85
CA LEU A 90 -6.44 -1.58 22.28
C LEU A 90 -7.15 -0.47 23.06
N LEU A 91 -6.80 0.79 22.79
CA LEU A 91 -7.45 1.94 23.41
C LEU A 91 -8.95 1.95 23.10
N TRP A 92 -9.31 1.73 21.84
CA TRP A 92 -10.70 1.67 21.39
C TRP A 92 -11.48 0.54 22.05
N SER A 93 -10.91 -0.67 22.10
CA SER A 93 -11.52 -1.84 22.74
C SER A 93 -11.79 -1.58 24.23
N ARG A 94 -10.86 -0.89 24.92
CA ARG A 94 -11.04 -0.49 26.31
C ARG A 94 -12.13 0.58 26.46
N THR A 95 -12.15 1.60 25.59
CA THR A 95 -13.16 2.68 25.67
C THR A 95 -14.58 2.22 25.37
N THR A 96 -14.73 1.13 24.61
CA THR A 96 -16.03 0.55 24.25
C THR A 96 -16.50 -0.55 25.22
N GLY A 97 -15.67 -0.89 26.22
CA GLY A 97 -15.96 -1.96 27.18
C GLY A 97 -15.87 -3.37 26.60
N LEU A 98 -15.22 -3.55 25.43
CA LEU A 98 -14.95 -4.86 24.86
C LEU A 98 -13.91 -5.65 25.66
N ILE A 99 -13.00 -4.93 26.32
CA ILE A 99 -12.00 -5.48 27.23
C ILE A 99 -12.01 -4.69 28.54
N ASP A 100 -11.89 -5.42 29.65
CA ASP A 100 -11.73 -4.84 30.99
C ASP A 100 -10.26 -4.46 31.24
N HIS A 101 -9.82 -4.48 32.50
CA HIS A 101 -8.43 -4.27 32.84
C HIS A 101 -7.55 -5.42 32.36
N LEU A 102 -6.60 -5.09 31.48
CA LEU A 102 -5.46 -5.92 31.16
C LEU A 102 -4.37 -5.68 32.20
N SER A 103 -3.68 -6.75 32.63
CA SER A 103 -2.44 -6.59 33.39
C SER A 103 -1.34 -6.01 32.50
N ASP A 104 -0.32 -5.40 33.10
CA ASP A 104 0.81 -4.84 32.35
C ASP A 104 1.47 -5.89 31.44
N GLN A 105 1.62 -7.12 31.93
CA GLN A 105 2.14 -8.24 31.15
C GLN A 105 1.27 -8.57 29.93
N GLN A 106 -0.05 -8.53 30.06
CA GLN A 106 -0.96 -8.80 28.93
C GLN A 106 -0.91 -7.67 27.90
N LEU A 107 -0.78 -6.42 28.35
CA LEU A 107 -0.64 -5.26 27.49
C LEU A 107 0.67 -5.31 26.68
N GLU A 108 1.79 -5.59 27.36
CA GLU A 108 3.10 -5.75 26.71
C GLU A 108 3.09 -6.88 25.68
N ASN A 109 2.49 -8.03 26.02
CA ASN A 109 2.37 -9.16 25.09
C ASN A 109 1.53 -8.81 23.85
N ALA A 110 0.42 -8.08 24.03
CA ALA A 110 -0.44 -7.65 22.93
C ALA A 110 0.28 -6.66 22.00
N LEU A 111 0.97 -5.66 22.56
CA LEU A 111 1.73 -4.68 21.79
C LEU A 111 2.94 -5.32 21.08
N SER A 112 3.63 -6.25 21.74
CA SER A 112 4.73 -7.01 21.13
C SER A 112 4.25 -7.86 19.96
N THR A 113 3.12 -8.56 20.14
CA THR A 113 2.49 -9.37 19.07
C THR A 113 2.05 -8.49 17.91
N TRP A 114 1.44 -7.34 18.19
CA TRP A 114 1.07 -6.37 17.17
C TRP A 114 2.30 -5.86 16.41
N SER A 115 3.38 -5.52 17.11
CA SER A 115 4.63 -5.07 16.48
C SER A 115 5.13 -6.08 15.46
N LYS A 116 5.22 -7.36 15.85
CA LYS A 116 5.63 -8.46 14.96
C LYS A 116 4.68 -8.62 13.76
N PHE A 117 3.38 -8.63 14.02
CA PHE A 117 2.37 -8.72 12.95
C PHE A 117 2.48 -7.56 11.96
N SER A 118 2.61 -6.34 12.47
CA SER A 118 2.73 -5.13 11.65
C SER A 118 4.00 -5.13 10.80
N GLN A 119 5.11 -5.66 11.31
CA GLN A 119 6.36 -5.82 10.56
C GLN A 119 6.19 -6.81 9.40
N VAL A 120 5.63 -8.00 9.67
CA VAL A 120 5.36 -9.02 8.63
C VAL A 120 4.38 -8.47 7.58
N TYR A 121 3.33 -7.77 8.00
CA TYR A 121 2.35 -7.21 7.08
C TYR A 121 2.94 -6.09 6.22
N THR A 122 3.84 -5.28 6.80
CA THR A 122 4.60 -4.26 6.09
C THR A 122 5.51 -4.90 5.03
N TRP A 123 6.22 -5.97 5.39
CA TRP A 123 7.04 -6.74 4.45
C TRP A 123 6.24 -7.31 3.30
N ALA A 124 5.13 -8.01 3.60
CA ALA A 124 4.28 -8.61 2.58
C ALA A 124 3.74 -7.56 1.61
N THR A 125 3.27 -6.43 2.14
CA THR A 125 2.77 -5.30 1.35
C THR A 125 3.87 -4.69 0.48
N GLY A 126 5.07 -4.51 1.02
CA GLY A 126 6.20 -4.00 0.26
C GLY A 126 6.63 -4.96 -0.85
N GLY A 127 6.59 -6.27 -0.61
CA GLY A 127 6.80 -7.29 -1.65
C GLY A 127 5.78 -7.19 -2.79
N ILE A 128 4.50 -6.97 -2.46
CA ILE A 128 3.44 -6.72 -3.46
C ILE A 128 3.75 -5.45 -4.26
N CYS A 129 4.25 -4.38 -3.63
CA CYS A 129 4.65 -3.14 -4.29
C CYS A 129 5.81 -3.36 -5.28
N VAL A 130 6.87 -4.07 -4.86
CA VAL A 130 7.99 -4.44 -5.75
C VAL A 130 7.48 -5.23 -6.96
N ALA A 131 6.65 -6.26 -6.72
CA ALA A 131 6.12 -7.11 -7.78
C ALA A 131 5.29 -6.28 -8.78
N ALA A 132 4.39 -5.44 -8.27
CA ALA A 132 3.57 -4.55 -9.09
C ALA A 132 4.41 -3.64 -10.00
N LEU A 133 5.35 -2.90 -9.40
CA LEU A 133 6.23 -1.99 -10.14
C LEU A 133 7.14 -2.72 -11.13
N GLY A 134 7.62 -3.92 -10.77
CA GLY A 134 8.41 -4.78 -11.65
C GLY A 134 7.62 -5.29 -12.86
N ILE A 135 6.37 -5.70 -12.67
CA ILE A 135 5.48 -6.14 -13.75
C ILE A 135 5.28 -5.00 -14.76
N TRP A 136 4.96 -3.80 -14.29
CA TRP A 136 4.73 -2.65 -15.17
C TRP A 136 6.01 -2.16 -15.85
N SER A 137 7.15 -2.19 -15.15
CA SER A 137 8.47 -1.93 -15.75
C SER A 137 8.75 -2.92 -16.88
N ARG A 138 8.55 -4.23 -16.65
CA ARG A 138 8.74 -5.26 -17.68
C ARG A 138 7.84 -5.02 -18.88
N ARG A 139 6.56 -4.70 -18.65
CA ARG A 139 5.57 -4.50 -19.71
C ARG A 139 5.93 -3.31 -20.60
N ARG A 140 6.34 -2.20 -19.99
CA ARG A 140 6.85 -1.02 -20.69
C ARG A 140 8.09 -1.35 -21.54
N GLN A 141 9.06 -2.10 -21.00
CA GLN A 141 10.24 -2.50 -21.76
C GLN A 141 9.89 -3.41 -22.94
N GLN A 142 8.89 -4.30 -22.81
CA GLN A 142 8.36 -5.09 -23.92
C GLN A 142 7.69 -4.25 -25.01
N ARG A 143 6.99 -3.17 -24.64
CA ARG A 143 6.45 -2.21 -25.63
C ARG A 143 7.56 -1.46 -26.35
N ARG A 144 8.53 -0.97 -25.59
CA ARG A 144 9.70 -0.25 -26.13
C ARG A 144 10.50 -1.10 -27.10
N SER A 145 10.71 -2.39 -26.81
CA SER A 145 11.41 -3.29 -27.73
C SER A 145 10.64 -3.60 -29.01
N LYS A 146 9.30 -3.56 -28.96
CA LYS A 146 8.42 -3.75 -30.13
C LYS A 146 8.23 -2.48 -30.96
N GLN A 147 8.25 -1.31 -30.33
CA GLN A 147 8.09 -0.01 -31.01
C GLN A 147 9.45 0.55 -31.43
N VAL A 148 10.03 -0.02 -32.49
CA VAL A 148 11.32 0.41 -33.08
C VAL A 148 11.29 1.87 -33.59
N THR A 149 10.11 2.42 -33.87
CA THR A 149 9.93 3.70 -34.60
C THR A 149 9.59 4.93 -33.75
N LYS A 150 9.14 4.79 -32.50
CA LYS A 150 8.92 5.93 -31.58
C LYS A 150 9.97 5.87 -30.47
N LYS A 151 10.81 6.91 -30.35
CA LYS A 151 11.82 7.04 -29.29
C LYS A 151 11.15 7.17 -27.92
N MET A 152 10.70 6.05 -27.34
CA MET A 152 10.29 6.01 -25.93
C MET A 152 11.53 6.23 -25.05
N PRO A 153 11.42 7.00 -23.94
CA PRO A 153 12.54 7.23 -23.04
C PRO A 153 13.07 5.91 -22.46
N LEU A 154 14.34 5.87 -22.05
CA LEU A 154 14.96 4.68 -21.47
C LEU A 154 14.22 4.24 -20.18
N LEU A 155 13.94 5.21 -19.31
CA LEU A 155 13.23 5.05 -18.05
C LEU A 155 11.86 5.72 -18.13
N GLY A 156 10.84 5.08 -17.55
CA GLY A 156 9.50 5.64 -17.39
C GLY A 156 9.12 5.72 -15.92
N ALA A 157 7.86 6.11 -15.69
CA ALA A 157 7.30 6.20 -14.35
C ALA A 157 7.43 4.87 -13.55
N PRO A 158 7.18 3.67 -14.13
CA PRO A 158 7.35 2.41 -13.39
C PRO A 158 8.78 2.17 -12.92
N GLU A 159 9.78 2.39 -13.77
CA GLU A 159 11.18 2.12 -13.42
C GLU A 159 11.70 3.12 -12.38
N ILE A 160 11.36 4.40 -12.52
CA ILE A 160 11.73 5.42 -11.53
C ILE A 160 11.05 5.12 -10.18
N SER A 161 9.77 4.76 -10.21
CA SER A 161 9.03 4.40 -9.00
C SER A 161 9.63 3.16 -8.35
N LEU A 162 10.01 2.14 -9.12
CA LEU A 162 10.66 0.93 -8.61
C LEU A 162 12.01 1.24 -7.96
N LEU A 163 12.84 2.06 -8.60
CA LEU A 163 14.14 2.47 -8.06
C LEU A 163 13.98 3.18 -6.71
N LEU A 164 13.12 4.20 -6.67
CA LEU A 164 12.88 4.99 -5.45
C LEU A 164 12.22 4.14 -4.36
N PHE A 165 11.27 3.29 -4.74
CA PHE A 165 10.60 2.39 -3.82
C PHE A 165 11.58 1.40 -3.20
N SER A 166 12.48 0.84 -4.00
CA SER A 166 13.50 -0.10 -3.53
C SER A 166 14.41 0.55 -2.48
N ALA A 167 14.77 1.83 -2.66
CA ALA A 167 15.53 2.59 -1.67
C ALA A 167 14.77 2.81 -0.35
N ILE A 168 13.45 3.01 -0.40
CA ILE A 168 12.60 3.16 0.79
C ILE A 168 12.35 1.81 1.47
N PHE A 169 12.22 0.73 0.70
CA PHE A 169 11.87 -0.59 1.20
C PHE A 169 13.06 -1.35 1.77
N LEU A 170 14.26 -1.14 1.23
CA LEU A 170 15.48 -1.84 1.65
C LEU A 170 15.75 -1.77 3.17
N PRO A 171 15.66 -0.61 3.83
CA PRO A 171 15.83 -0.54 5.30
C PRO A 171 14.80 -1.40 6.05
N VAL A 172 13.57 -1.48 5.54
CA VAL A 172 12.49 -2.24 6.18
C VAL A 172 12.75 -3.74 6.09
N VAL A 173 13.21 -4.23 4.94
CA VAL A 173 13.51 -5.67 4.75
C VAL A 173 14.87 -6.10 5.30
N SER A 174 15.76 -5.15 5.58
CA SER A 174 17.05 -5.45 6.22
C SER A 174 16.93 -5.74 7.72
N GLN A 175 15.79 -5.43 8.35
CA GLN A 175 15.55 -5.73 9.76
C GLN A 175 15.00 -7.15 9.92
N PRO A 176 15.69 -8.07 10.60
CA PRO A 176 15.20 -9.45 10.73
C PRO A 176 13.78 -9.48 11.30
N ILE A 177 12.93 -10.36 10.75
CA ILE A 177 11.66 -10.70 11.39
C ILE A 177 12.02 -11.54 12.61
N GLU A 178 11.76 -11.01 13.80
CA GLU A 178 11.83 -11.81 15.03
C GLU A 178 10.73 -12.88 14.98
N VAL A 179 11.12 -14.11 14.63
CA VAL A 179 10.20 -15.25 14.53
C VAL A 179 9.58 -15.50 15.91
N PHE A 180 8.26 -15.74 15.93
CA PHE A 180 7.53 -16.07 17.15
C PHE A 180 8.20 -17.25 17.88
N PRO A 181 8.57 -17.12 19.17
CA PRO A 181 8.85 -18.28 20.02
C PRO A 181 7.56 -19.07 20.30
#